data_AF-A0A722Z4J5-F1
#
_entry.id   AF-A0A722Z4J5-F1
#
_cell.length_a   1.000
_cell.length_b   1.000
_cell.length_c   1.000
_cell.angle_alpha   90.00
_cell.angle_beta   90.00
_cell.angle_gamma   90.00
#
_symmetry.space_group_name_H-M   'P 1'
#
loop_
_entity.id
_entity.type
_entity.pdbx_description
1 polymer ?
#
loop_
_entity_poly.entity_id
_entity_poly.type
_entity_poly.pdbx_seq_one_letter_code
_entity_poly.pdbx_strand_id
1 'polypeptide(L)' 'MERIEHHVCFGGSQEVWRHHSAVTGTPMTFSVFLPPQAKTEKCPVL' A
#
# COMPACT_ATOMS: atom_id res chain seq x y z
N MET A 1 4.98 -5.48 8.65
CA MET A 1 4.73 -4.76 7.39
C MET A 1 5.93 -3.88 7.12
N GLU A 2 6.41 -3.87 5.89
CA GLU A 2 7.56 -3.08 5.43
C GLU A 2 7.21 -2.45 4.09
N ARG A 3 7.38 -1.12 3.96
CA ARG A 3 7.21 -0.43 2.67
C ARG A 3 8.53 -0.49 1.91
N ILE A 4 8.52 -1.14 0.76
CA ILE A 4 9.74 -1.38 -0.04
C ILE A 4 9.85 -0.43 -1.23
N GLU A 5 8.74 0.12 -1.72
CA GLU A 5 8.74 1.18 -2.75
C GLU A 5 7.69 2.26 -2.46
N HIS A 6 7.96 3.47 -2.96
CA HIS A 6 7.06 4.63 -2.85
C HIS A 6 7.28 5.59 -4.02
N HIS A 7 6.24 5.80 -4.82
CA HIS A 7 6.24 6.71 -5.96
C HIS A 7 5.10 7.73 -5.84
N VAL A 8 5.40 9.01 -6.00
CA VAL A 8 4.37 10.07 -6.04
C VAL A 8 3.76 10.11 -7.45
N CYS A 9 2.44 9.96 -7.56
CA CYS A 9 1.73 10.00 -8.84
C CYS A 9 0.27 10.44 -8.67
N PHE A 10 -0.27 11.17 -9.66
CA PHE A 10 -1.68 11.60 -9.71
C PHE A 10 -2.17 12.32 -8.42
N GLY A 11 -1.30 13.07 -7.75
CA GLY A 11 -1.59 13.76 -6.48
C GLY A 11 -1.58 12.85 -5.23
N GLY A 12 -1.51 11.54 -5.42
CA GLY A 12 -1.38 10.51 -4.38
C GLY A 12 0.01 9.85 -4.38
N SER A 13 0.05 8.62 -3.89
CA SER A 13 1.23 7.75 -3.97
C SER A 13 0.86 6.32 -4.35
N GLN A 14 1.70 5.71 -5.19
CA GLN A 14 1.72 4.27 -5.40
C GLN A 14 2.80 3.66 -4.50
N GLU A 15 2.41 2.73 -3.64
CA GLU A 15 3.30 2.07 -2.70
C GLU A 15 3.35 0.57 -2.96
N VAL A 16 4.50 -0.04 -2.63
CA VAL A 16 4.67 -1.50 -2.60
C VAL A 16 5.09 -1.90 -1.19
N TRP A 17 4.40 -2.89 -0.65
CA TRP A 17 4.55 -3.37 0.72
C TRP A 17 4.86 -4.86 0.74
N ARG A 18 5.64 -5.26 1.74
CA ARG A 18 5.92 -6.65 2.08
C ARG A 18 5.46 -6.97 3.49
N HIS A 19 4.88 -8.16 3.67
CA HIS A 19 4.59 -8.70 4.99
C HIS A 19 4.75 -10.21 5.02
N HIS A 20 5.03 -10.78 6.20
CA HIS A 20 4.90 -12.22 6.40
C HIS A 20 3.42 -12.55 6.60
N SER A 21 2.87 -13.43 5.76
CA SER A 21 1.48 -13.86 5.83
C SER A 21 1.36 -15.06 6.75
N ALA A 22 0.55 -14.94 7.82
CA ALA A 22 0.29 -16.06 8.73
C ALA A 22 -0.50 -17.20 8.04
N VAL A 23 -1.30 -16.89 7.01
CA VAL A 23 -2.12 -17.87 6.30
C VAL A 23 -1.28 -18.71 5.35
N THR A 24 -0.34 -18.09 4.63
CA THR A 24 0.49 -18.80 3.63
C THR A 24 1.86 -19.20 4.17
N GLY A 25 2.27 -18.69 5.34
CA GLY A 25 3.57 -18.96 5.96
C GLY A 25 4.76 -18.36 5.20
N THR A 26 4.52 -17.39 4.32
CA THR A 26 5.53 -16.84 3.40
C THR A 26 5.53 -15.31 3.35
N PRO A 27 6.64 -14.67 2.95
CA PRO A 27 6.64 -13.25 2.61
C PRO A 27 5.76 -12.99 1.38
N MET A 28 4.79 -12.09 1.52
CA MET A 28 3.89 -11.64 0.46
C MET A 28 4.20 -10.19 0.11
N THR A 29 4.18 -9.87 -1.18
CA THR A 29 4.37 -8.50 -1.70
C THR A 29 3.09 -8.05 -2.41
N PHE A 30 2.60 -6.86 -2.09
CA PHE A 30 1.40 -6.28 -2.68
C PHE A 30 1.58 -4.78 -2.90
N SER A 31 0.77 -4.20 -3.78
CA SER A 31 0.80 -2.76 -4.08
C SER A 31 -0.51 -2.10 -3.70
N VAL A 32 -0.45 -0.82 -3.32
CA VAL A 32 -1.61 0.01 -2.96
C VAL A 32 -1.42 1.41 -3.55
N PHE A 33 -2.45 1.93 -4.20
CA PHE A 33 -2.52 3.34 -4.55
C PHE A 33 -3.28 4.09 -3.44
N LEU A 34 -2.63 5.09 -2.85
CA LEU A 34 -3.24 5.99 -1.88
C LEU A 34 -3.60 7.32 -2.58
N PRO A 35 -4.90 7.61 -2.76
CA PRO A 35 -5.32 8.87 -3.37
C PRO A 35 -5.04 10.05 -2.41
N PRO A 36 -4.98 11.31 -2.90
CA PRO A 36 -4.68 12.48 -2.07
C PRO A 36 -5.60 12.63 -0.84
N GLN A 37 -6.87 12.24 -0.95
CA GLN A 37 -7.87 12.27 0.11
C GLN A 37 -7.49 11.37 1.30
N ALA A 38 -6.75 10.29 1.06
CA ALA A 38 -6.31 9.36 2.11
C ALA A 38 -5.37 10.00 3.15
N LYS A 39 -4.86 11.21 2.88
CA LYS A 39 -4.07 12.01 3.83
C LYS A 39 -4.92 12.61 4.95
N THR A 40 -6.21 12.81 4.71
CA THR A 40 -7.12 13.54 5.61
C THR A 40 -8.33 12.72 6.04
N GLU A 41 -8.75 11.75 5.23
CA GLU A 41 -9.94 10.95 5.50
C GLU A 41 -9.78 9.49 5.07
N LYS A 42 -10.64 8.62 5.61
CA LYS A 42 -10.70 7.23 5.17
C LYS A 42 -11.37 7.15 3.81
N CYS A 43 -10.72 6.49 2.86
CA CYS A 43 -11.27 6.23 1.54
C CYS A 43 -11.81 4.80 1.44
N PRO A 44 -12.83 4.54 0.61
CA PRO A 44 -13.19 3.18 0.23
C PRO A 44 -12.04 2.49 -0.52
N VAL A 45 -12.01 1.16 -0.48
CA VAL A 45 -10.98 0.33 -1.13
C VAL A 45 -11.60 -0.44 -2.30
N LEU A 46 -10.85 -0.57 -3.39
CA LEU A 46 -11.14 -1.41 -4.56
C LEU A 46 -10.18 -2.60 -4.60
#